data_AF-E2C6G4-F1
#
_entry.id   AF-E2C6G4-F1
#
_cell.length_a   1.000
_cell.length_b   1.000
_cell.length_c   1.000
_cell.angle_alpha   90.00
_cell.angle_beta   90.00
_cell.angle_gamma   90.00
#
_symmetry.space_group_name_H-M   'P 1'
#
loop_
_entity.id
_entity.type
_entity.pdbx_description
1 polymer ?
#
loop_
_entity_poly.entity_id
_entity_poly.type
_entity_poly.pdbx_seq_one_letter_code
_entity_poly.pdbx_strand_id
1 'polypeptide(L)'
;MESMLMNFQSDLGSISSEILSLQRKSVTMSQQLSNRQLIRGPLSQFIEDMTVSETLIAGIMDCPVTEKEFLIQLQTLNHKINFVKEQSFKEAKSCFDVKDILEKLKVKAMAKIRTYLLEQIYKFRKPMTNYQVPQNNMLKYKFFFEFIMANERNVAEEICGEYIDTMSKIYYSYFKSYSSRLIKLQFEEKASKDDLMGVEDTAGKSMFHKTTLKHKGTVFSIDTRGEVLSSQLEAPIIVPHTASKMRYHYEALFRSEQYALVDNACREYLFLTEFFKVRNMQALDIFNQVMGKTLNLMIKNLQSFVDDCYDTIALFLCWHLVMRYQLTCHKRAVPALDKHWETLTAIIWPRFVYVFQLNIKSIQMCDPIKFNKETGPHYITRRYAEFSAAMVSIVEGFPCEGATQLLAELREAVQCFLFKMAAIFPSRTQQLVFHINNCDLVLGVLMERTQDPSKEAESFREQLNTCSVEFVEEVLSPHFGGIIQLLKESEVLLEKGQTDDLKRQEGKALALVQSFTNNWKRALEEIYREVLRSFPSLVLGGILVQRAMTQLVQYYHRLHKILPPNARTQLTNIHHIMVEIKKYKTNY
;
A
#
# COMPACT_ATOMS: atom_id res chain seq x y z
N MET A 1 19.67 -75.17 -93.69
CA MET A 1 19.07 -73.87 -93.30
C MET A 1 18.40 -73.97 -91.93
N GLU A 2 17.63 -75.03 -91.68
CA GLU A 2 16.92 -75.28 -90.41
C GLU A 2 17.85 -75.45 -89.19
N SER A 3 18.96 -76.20 -89.29
CA SER A 3 19.90 -76.35 -88.15
C SER A 3 20.63 -75.04 -87.79
N MET A 4 20.88 -74.18 -88.77
CA MET A 4 21.53 -72.88 -88.56
C MET A 4 20.58 -71.90 -87.85
N LEU A 5 19.29 -71.93 -88.20
CA LEU A 5 18.24 -71.15 -87.54
C LEU A 5 17.95 -71.66 -86.12
N MET A 6 17.95 -72.98 -85.90
CA MET A 6 17.82 -73.57 -84.56
C MET A 6 19.00 -73.22 -83.65
N ASN A 7 20.23 -73.24 -84.16
CA ASN A 7 21.40 -72.79 -83.39
C ASN A 7 21.31 -71.29 -83.06
N PHE A 8 20.92 -70.44 -84.02
CA PHE A 8 20.71 -69.02 -83.76
C PHE A 8 19.60 -68.76 -82.74
N GLN A 9 18.50 -69.51 -82.79
CA GLN A 9 17.42 -69.43 -81.81
C GLN A 9 17.88 -69.87 -80.42
N SER A 10 18.70 -70.93 -80.32
CA SER A 10 19.28 -71.38 -79.05
C SER A 10 20.26 -70.36 -78.48
N ASP A 11 21.10 -69.76 -79.33
CA ASP A 11 22.09 -68.75 -78.92
C ASP A 11 21.38 -67.46 -78.48
N LEU A 12 20.34 -67.01 -79.19
CA LEU A 12 19.50 -65.89 -78.77
C LEU A 12 18.74 -66.18 -77.48
N GLY A 13 18.24 -67.40 -77.30
CA GLY A 13 17.61 -67.85 -76.05
C GLY A 13 18.59 -67.84 -74.88
N SER A 14 19.82 -68.32 -75.10
CA SER A 14 20.90 -68.32 -74.12
C SER A 14 21.29 -66.89 -73.72
N ILE A 15 21.58 -66.02 -74.71
CA ILE A 15 21.94 -64.62 -74.49
C ILE A 15 20.79 -63.87 -73.80
N SER A 16 19.54 -64.09 -74.21
CA SER A 16 18.38 -63.49 -73.54
C SER A 16 18.26 -63.98 -72.09
N SER A 17 18.55 -65.25 -71.82
CA SER A 17 18.54 -65.79 -70.45
C SER A 17 19.66 -65.21 -69.59
N GLU A 18 20.86 -65.01 -70.16
CA GLU A 18 21.99 -64.35 -69.50
C GLU A 18 21.73 -62.88 -69.24
N ILE A 19 21.15 -62.15 -70.20
CA ILE A 19 20.73 -60.75 -70.03
C ILE A 19 19.68 -60.66 -68.92
N LEU A 20 18.67 -61.54 -68.90
CA LEU A 20 17.66 -61.58 -67.84
C LEU A 20 18.26 -61.96 -66.48
N SER A 21 19.29 -62.81 -66.45
CA SER A 21 20.05 -63.18 -65.25
C SER A 21 20.88 -62.02 -64.72
N LEU A 22 21.61 -61.32 -65.59
CA LEU A 22 22.40 -60.12 -65.28
C LEU A 22 21.50 -58.98 -64.82
N GLN A 23 20.36 -58.77 -65.48
CA GLN A 23 19.39 -57.76 -65.09
C GLN A 23 18.81 -58.07 -63.70
N ARG A 24 18.43 -59.33 -63.42
CA ARG A 24 18.02 -59.76 -62.08
C ARG A 24 19.11 -59.52 -61.04
N LYS A 25 20.36 -59.90 -61.32
CA LYS A 25 21.50 -59.65 -60.43
C LYS A 25 21.72 -58.15 -60.19
N SER A 26 21.63 -57.31 -61.21
CA SER A 26 21.77 -55.86 -61.09
C SER A 26 20.69 -55.26 -60.19
N VAL A 27 19.43 -55.69 -60.34
CA VAL A 27 18.32 -55.25 -59.48
C VAL A 27 18.54 -55.70 -58.04
N THR A 28 18.92 -56.96 -57.81
CA THR A 28 19.23 -57.46 -56.46
C THR A 28 20.39 -56.69 -55.83
N MET A 29 21.46 -56.43 -56.57
CA MET A 29 22.62 -55.69 -56.07
C MET A 29 22.30 -54.22 -55.78
N SER A 30 21.48 -53.58 -56.62
CA SER A 30 20.98 -52.22 -56.39
C SER A 30 20.11 -52.16 -55.13
N GLN A 31 19.25 -53.15 -54.92
CA GLN A 31 18.41 -53.23 -53.71
C GLN A 31 19.25 -53.46 -52.44
N GLN A 32 20.27 -54.33 -52.51
CA GLN A 32 21.20 -54.53 -51.39
C GLN A 32 22.00 -53.27 -51.07
N LEU A 33 22.47 -52.53 -52.09
CA LEU A 33 23.19 -51.27 -51.91
C LEU A 33 22.30 -50.22 -51.25
N SER A 34 21.06 -50.07 -51.74
CA SER A 34 20.07 -49.15 -51.17
C SER A 34 19.78 -49.49 -49.70
N ASN A 35 19.52 -50.75 -49.39
CA ASN A 35 19.29 -51.20 -48.01
C ASN A 35 20.50 -50.90 -47.09
N ARG A 36 21.74 -51.12 -47.56
CA ARG A 36 22.96 -50.80 -46.79
C ARG A 36 23.11 -49.30 -46.56
N GLN A 37 22.84 -48.47 -47.56
CA GLN A 37 22.91 -47.02 -47.42
C GLN A 37 21.87 -46.49 -46.43
N LEU A 38 20.65 -47.04 -46.46
CA LEU A 38 19.58 -46.69 -45.53
C LEU A 38 19.91 -47.07 -44.08
N ILE A 39 20.52 -48.24 -43.85
CA ILE A 39 20.85 -48.72 -42.49
C ILE A 39 22.12 -48.07 -41.93
N ARG A 40 23.07 -47.65 -42.79
CA ARG A 40 24.38 -47.14 -42.35
C ARG A 40 24.27 -45.97 -41.36
N GLY A 41 23.40 -44.99 -41.64
CA GLY A 41 23.22 -43.83 -40.76
C GLY A 41 22.73 -44.21 -39.36
N PRO A 42 21.56 -44.87 -39.24
CA PRO A 42 21.04 -45.34 -37.96
C PRO A 42 22.00 -46.25 -37.19
N LEU A 43 22.73 -47.13 -37.88
CA LEU A 43 23.69 -48.02 -37.24
C LEU A 43 24.91 -47.26 -36.70
N SER A 44 25.42 -46.27 -37.45
CA SER A 44 26.51 -45.40 -36.99
C SER A 44 26.11 -44.63 -35.73
N GLN A 45 24.93 -44.01 -35.75
CA GLN A 45 24.40 -43.27 -34.60
C GLN A 45 24.24 -44.19 -33.38
N PHE A 46 23.69 -45.40 -33.58
CA PHE A 46 23.55 -46.37 -32.50
C PHE A 46 24.90 -46.76 -31.88
N ILE A 47 25.93 -46.98 -32.71
CA ILE A 47 27.28 -47.29 -32.23
C ILE A 47 27.86 -46.10 -31.45
N GLU A 48 27.73 -44.88 -31.97
CA GLU A 48 28.20 -43.66 -31.29
C GLU A 48 27.52 -43.46 -29.94
N ASP A 49 26.21 -43.68 -29.85
CA ASP A 49 25.43 -43.53 -28.62
C ASP A 49 25.75 -44.64 -27.61
N MET A 50 26.00 -45.87 -28.07
CA MET A 50 26.35 -47.02 -27.22
C MET A 50 27.81 -47.00 -26.74
N THR A 51 28.73 -46.45 -27.53
CA THR A 51 30.18 -46.49 -27.23
C THR A 51 30.55 -45.53 -26.09
N VAL A 52 31.32 -45.97 -25.11
CA VAL A 52 31.88 -45.10 -24.08
C VAL A 52 33.32 -44.77 -24.45
N SER A 53 33.59 -43.49 -24.76
CA SER A 53 34.93 -43.03 -25.13
C SER A 53 35.85 -42.88 -23.92
N GLU A 54 37.16 -43.03 -24.12
CA GLU A 54 38.16 -42.75 -23.07
C GLU A 54 38.13 -41.29 -22.61
N THR A 55 37.79 -40.37 -23.52
CA THR A 55 37.59 -38.94 -23.20
C THR A 55 36.47 -38.72 -22.18
N LEU A 56 35.36 -39.47 -22.29
CA LEU A 56 34.25 -39.41 -21.33
C LEU A 56 34.69 -39.93 -19.96
N ILE A 57 35.44 -41.03 -19.94
CA ILE A 57 35.96 -41.62 -18.70
C ILE A 57 36.92 -40.64 -18.02
N ALA A 58 37.95 -40.16 -18.73
CA ALA A 58 38.93 -39.21 -18.20
C ALA A 58 38.26 -37.90 -17.75
N GLY A 59 37.30 -37.39 -18.54
CA GLY A 59 36.54 -36.20 -18.19
C GLY A 59 35.77 -36.33 -16.87
N ILE A 60 35.09 -37.45 -16.63
CA ILE A 60 34.36 -37.65 -15.37
C ILE A 60 35.30 -37.93 -14.20
N MET A 61 36.37 -38.70 -14.42
CA MET A 61 37.31 -39.11 -13.37
C MET A 61 38.18 -37.94 -12.91
N ASP A 62 38.84 -37.27 -13.84
CA ASP A 62 39.99 -36.41 -13.55
C ASP A 62 39.66 -34.91 -13.62
N CYS A 63 38.72 -34.50 -14.48
CA CYS A 63 38.38 -33.08 -14.64
C CYS A 63 37.65 -32.54 -13.39
N PRO A 64 38.06 -31.37 -12.84
CA PRO A 64 37.34 -30.69 -11.78
C PRO A 64 35.90 -30.33 -12.18
N VAL A 65 34.97 -30.44 -11.23
CA VAL A 65 33.54 -30.12 -11.44
C VAL A 65 33.26 -28.67 -11.83
N THR A 66 34.19 -27.75 -11.58
CA THR A 66 34.05 -26.33 -11.94
C THR A 66 34.42 -26.02 -13.39
N GLU A 67 35.02 -26.98 -14.10
CA GLU A 67 35.42 -26.79 -15.48
C GLU A 67 34.27 -27.08 -16.44
N LYS A 68 34.22 -26.35 -17.56
CA LYS A 68 33.19 -26.54 -18.59
C LYS A 68 33.23 -27.94 -19.19
N GLU A 69 34.42 -28.52 -19.29
CA GLU A 69 34.62 -29.86 -19.84
C GLU A 69 33.87 -30.92 -19.02
N PHE A 70 33.94 -30.86 -17.69
CA PHE A 70 33.17 -31.77 -16.82
C PHE A 70 31.65 -31.68 -17.09
N LEU A 71 31.11 -30.48 -17.29
CA LEU A 71 29.68 -30.30 -17.58
C LEU A 71 29.28 -30.93 -18.93
N ILE A 72 30.09 -30.75 -19.97
CA ILE A 72 29.87 -31.33 -21.30
C ILE A 72 29.91 -32.86 -21.22
N GLN A 73 30.91 -33.41 -20.53
CA GLN A 73 31.05 -34.84 -20.36
C GLN A 73 29.91 -35.42 -19.48
N LEU A 74 29.43 -34.67 -18.49
CA LEU A 74 28.27 -35.07 -17.67
C LEU A 74 26.97 -35.13 -18.48
N GLN A 75 26.75 -34.17 -19.39
CA GLN A 75 25.60 -34.20 -20.31
C GLN A 75 25.66 -35.41 -21.24
N THR A 76 26.84 -35.69 -21.77
CA THR A 76 27.11 -36.88 -22.60
C THR A 76 26.85 -38.16 -21.82
N LEU A 77 27.34 -38.25 -20.57
CA LEU A 77 27.09 -39.38 -19.68
C LEU A 77 25.59 -39.57 -19.43
N ASN A 78 24.86 -38.49 -19.14
CA ASN A 78 23.42 -38.54 -18.90
C ASN A 78 22.64 -39.04 -20.13
N HIS A 79 23.01 -38.57 -21.33
CA HIS A 79 22.41 -39.05 -22.58
C HIS A 79 22.66 -40.56 -22.77
N LYS A 80 23.91 -41.01 -22.59
CA LYS A 80 24.28 -42.42 -22.72
C LYS A 80 23.59 -43.32 -21.71
N ILE A 81 23.46 -42.89 -20.45
CA ILE A 81 22.73 -43.62 -19.41
C ILE A 81 21.27 -43.79 -19.83
N ASN A 82 20.61 -42.73 -20.31
CA ASN A 82 19.21 -42.80 -20.72
C ASN A 82 19.03 -43.66 -21.97
N PHE A 83 19.92 -43.53 -22.95
CA PHE A 83 19.92 -44.37 -24.15
C PHE A 83 20.07 -45.85 -23.82
N VAL A 84 21.04 -46.22 -22.97
CA VAL A 84 21.23 -47.63 -22.56
C VAL A 84 20.02 -48.14 -21.77
N LYS A 85 19.40 -47.32 -20.92
CA LYS A 85 18.13 -47.67 -20.25
C LYS A 85 17.03 -47.95 -21.29
N GLU A 86 16.84 -47.10 -22.29
CA GLU A 86 15.85 -47.30 -23.35
C GLU A 86 16.11 -48.55 -24.20
N GLN A 87 17.36 -48.78 -24.61
CA GLN A 87 17.74 -49.95 -25.42
C GLN A 87 17.73 -51.25 -24.62
N SER A 88 17.89 -51.20 -23.30
CA SER A 88 17.78 -52.40 -22.45
C SER A 88 16.40 -53.04 -22.51
N PHE A 89 15.33 -52.25 -22.72
CA PHE A 89 13.97 -52.76 -22.96
C PHE A 89 13.82 -53.49 -24.30
N LYS A 90 14.74 -53.26 -25.24
CA LYS A 90 14.77 -53.91 -26.56
C LYS A 90 15.73 -55.11 -26.60
N GLU A 91 16.21 -55.56 -25.43
CA GLU A 91 17.09 -56.72 -25.26
C GLU A 91 18.39 -56.69 -26.09
N ALA A 92 18.90 -55.49 -26.39
CA ALA A 92 20.17 -55.35 -27.09
C ALA A 92 21.35 -55.88 -26.25
N LYS A 93 22.06 -56.89 -26.75
CA LYS A 93 23.17 -57.54 -26.01
C LYS A 93 24.32 -56.58 -25.68
N SER A 94 24.58 -55.60 -26.54
CA SER A 94 25.63 -54.58 -26.34
C SER A 94 25.39 -53.72 -25.09
N CYS A 95 24.16 -53.66 -24.56
CA CYS A 95 23.89 -52.96 -23.31
C CYS A 95 24.62 -53.61 -22.12
N PHE A 96 24.82 -54.93 -22.12
CA PHE A 96 25.48 -55.63 -21.02
C PHE A 96 26.97 -55.27 -20.91
N ASP A 97 27.62 -55.01 -22.05
CA ASP A 97 29.05 -54.70 -22.10
C ASP A 97 29.37 -53.31 -21.52
N VAL A 98 28.44 -52.37 -21.66
CA VAL A 98 28.66 -50.95 -21.33
C VAL A 98 28.04 -50.58 -19.97
N LYS A 99 27.06 -51.34 -19.49
CA LYS A 99 26.28 -51.05 -18.28
C LYS A 99 27.14 -50.85 -17.04
N ASP A 100 28.07 -51.76 -16.76
CA ASP A 100 28.92 -51.68 -15.56
C ASP A 100 29.81 -50.43 -15.56
N ILE A 101 30.38 -50.07 -16.72
CA ILE A 101 31.21 -48.88 -16.88
C ILE A 101 30.38 -47.61 -16.63
N LEU A 102 29.20 -47.51 -17.25
CA LEU A 102 28.30 -46.36 -17.07
C LEU A 102 27.84 -46.22 -15.62
N GLU A 103 27.53 -47.33 -14.94
CA GLU A 103 27.15 -47.33 -13.54
C GLU A 103 28.30 -46.83 -12.64
N LYS A 104 29.54 -47.28 -12.87
CA LYS A 104 30.72 -46.78 -12.15
C LYS A 104 30.98 -45.29 -12.40
N LEU A 105 30.88 -44.84 -13.64
CA LEU A 105 31.00 -43.42 -14.00
C LEU A 105 29.91 -42.57 -13.35
N LYS A 106 28.66 -43.08 -13.34
CA LYS A 106 27.52 -42.43 -12.67
C LYS A 106 27.80 -42.24 -11.18
N VAL A 107 28.22 -43.30 -10.47
CA VAL A 107 28.55 -43.22 -9.04
C VAL A 107 29.67 -42.21 -8.78
N LYS A 108 30.74 -42.22 -9.59
CA LYS A 108 31.83 -41.24 -9.46
C LYS A 108 31.37 -39.81 -9.69
N ALA A 109 30.61 -39.57 -10.76
CA ALA A 109 30.07 -38.26 -11.09
C ALA A 109 29.19 -37.72 -9.96
N MET A 110 28.28 -38.55 -9.44
CA MET A 110 27.40 -38.18 -8.32
C MET A 110 28.20 -37.84 -7.06
N ALA A 111 29.25 -38.61 -6.73
CA ALA A 111 30.10 -38.32 -5.58
C ALA A 111 30.78 -36.94 -5.71
N LYS A 112 31.38 -36.64 -6.87
CA LYS A 112 32.05 -35.35 -7.13
C LYS A 112 31.06 -34.18 -7.06
N ILE A 113 29.89 -34.33 -7.68
CA ILE A 113 28.85 -33.30 -7.69
C ILE A 113 28.31 -33.06 -6.28
N ARG A 114 28.02 -34.12 -5.51
CA ARG A 114 27.54 -34.01 -4.13
C ARG A 114 28.53 -33.23 -3.28
N THR A 115 29.82 -33.58 -3.32
CA THR A 115 30.87 -32.87 -2.59
C THR A 115 30.86 -31.38 -2.92
N TYR A 116 30.82 -31.03 -4.21
CA TYR A 116 30.77 -29.64 -4.64
C TYR A 116 29.55 -28.87 -4.15
N LEU A 117 28.35 -29.46 -4.28
CA LEU A 117 27.11 -28.80 -3.87
C LEU A 117 27.07 -28.58 -2.35
N LEU A 118 27.48 -29.57 -1.56
CA LEU A 118 27.60 -29.43 -0.10
C LEU A 118 28.65 -28.37 0.28
N GLU A 119 29.80 -28.32 -0.41
CA GLU A 119 30.79 -27.27 -0.20
C GLU A 119 30.23 -25.86 -0.50
N GLN A 120 29.43 -25.69 -1.56
CA GLN A 120 28.76 -24.41 -1.80
C GLN A 120 27.77 -24.07 -0.68
N ILE A 121 27.02 -25.05 -0.18
CA ILE A 121 26.08 -24.87 0.93
C ILE A 121 26.83 -24.43 2.20
N TYR A 122 27.97 -25.05 2.50
CA TYR A 122 28.76 -24.68 3.67
C TYR A 122 29.36 -23.27 3.59
N LYS A 123 29.55 -22.70 2.41
CA LYS A 123 29.98 -21.30 2.26
C LYS A 123 28.96 -20.31 2.82
N PHE A 124 27.66 -20.62 2.83
CA PHE A 124 26.64 -19.76 3.43
C PHE A 124 26.85 -19.55 4.93
N ARG A 125 27.46 -20.52 5.62
CA ARG A 125 27.70 -20.46 7.07
C ARG A 125 28.79 -19.45 7.46
N LYS A 126 29.58 -18.96 6.50
CA LYS A 126 30.63 -17.99 6.78
C LYS A 126 30.02 -16.63 7.15
N PRO A 127 30.50 -15.96 8.22
CA PRO A 127 30.02 -14.63 8.59
C PRO A 127 30.18 -13.63 7.45
N MET A 128 29.25 -12.66 7.34
CA MET A 128 29.26 -11.59 6.33
C MET A 128 29.24 -12.06 4.87
N THR A 129 28.87 -13.32 4.62
CA THR A 129 28.74 -13.82 3.25
C THR A 129 27.58 -13.12 2.55
N ASN A 130 27.83 -12.59 1.35
CA ASN A 130 26.75 -12.22 0.46
C ASN A 130 26.12 -13.50 -0.09
N TYR A 131 24.97 -13.91 0.45
CA TYR A 131 24.29 -15.16 0.09
C TYR A 131 23.93 -15.25 -1.40
N GLN A 132 23.84 -14.11 -2.10
CA GLN A 132 23.60 -14.09 -3.55
C GLN A 132 24.75 -14.71 -4.34
N VAL A 133 26.00 -14.57 -3.88
CA VAL A 133 27.17 -15.04 -4.63
C VAL A 133 27.20 -16.58 -4.70
N PRO A 134 27.10 -17.33 -3.59
CA PRO A 134 27.01 -18.79 -3.67
C PRO A 134 25.74 -19.28 -4.38
N GLN A 135 24.57 -18.64 -4.19
CA GLN A 135 23.34 -19.00 -4.92
C GLN A 135 23.50 -18.87 -6.44
N ASN A 136 24.06 -17.75 -6.92
CA ASN A 136 24.33 -17.55 -8.35
C ASN A 136 25.33 -18.57 -8.89
N ASN A 137 26.33 -18.95 -8.10
CA ASN A 137 27.27 -20.01 -8.48
C ASN A 137 26.59 -21.38 -8.56
N MET A 138 25.68 -21.70 -7.65
CA MET A 138 24.88 -22.93 -7.73
C MET A 138 23.96 -22.93 -8.96
N LEU A 139 23.29 -21.81 -9.25
CA LEU A 139 22.42 -21.67 -10.43
C LEU A 139 23.16 -21.90 -11.76
N LYS A 140 24.42 -21.42 -11.88
CA LYS A 140 25.26 -21.69 -13.05
C LYS A 140 25.43 -23.18 -13.34
N TYR A 141 25.44 -24.02 -12.30
CA TYR A 141 25.59 -25.46 -12.40
C TYR A 141 24.29 -26.20 -12.07
N LYS A 142 23.11 -25.63 -12.36
CA LYS A 142 21.80 -26.25 -12.05
C LYS A 142 21.61 -27.66 -12.61
N PHE A 143 22.28 -28.00 -13.72
CA PHE A 143 22.24 -29.33 -14.31
C PHE A 143 22.80 -30.42 -13.37
N PHE A 144 23.69 -30.06 -12.44
CA PHE A 144 24.22 -30.98 -11.44
C PHE A 144 23.13 -31.55 -10.54
N PHE A 145 22.22 -30.71 -10.07
CA PHE A 145 21.11 -31.16 -9.24
C PHE A 145 20.11 -31.98 -10.05
N GLU A 146 19.84 -31.59 -11.29
CA GLU A 146 18.98 -32.35 -12.22
C GLU A 146 19.54 -33.76 -12.49
N PHE A 147 20.86 -33.87 -12.71
CA PHE A 147 21.54 -35.15 -12.89
C PHE A 147 21.43 -36.05 -11.65
N ILE A 148 21.63 -35.49 -10.45
CA ILE A 148 21.47 -36.27 -9.20
C ILE A 148 20.01 -36.71 -9.04
N MET A 149 19.05 -35.81 -9.22
CA MET A 149 17.63 -36.11 -9.05
C MET A 149 17.14 -37.22 -9.99
N ALA A 150 17.64 -37.25 -11.23
CA ALA A 150 17.28 -38.27 -12.21
C ALA A 150 17.86 -39.66 -11.91
N ASN A 151 18.95 -39.73 -11.12
CA ASN A 151 19.70 -40.97 -10.89
C ASN A 151 19.60 -41.51 -9.46
N GLU A 152 19.68 -40.66 -8.43
CA GLU A 152 19.67 -41.04 -7.00
C GLU A 152 18.90 -40.01 -6.16
N ARG A 153 17.62 -40.28 -5.88
CA ARG A 153 16.73 -39.35 -5.15
C ARG A 153 17.18 -39.08 -3.72
N ASN A 154 17.71 -40.08 -3.02
CA ASN A 154 18.17 -39.93 -1.64
C ASN A 154 19.29 -38.88 -1.50
N VAL A 155 20.20 -38.81 -2.48
CA VAL A 155 21.28 -37.82 -2.49
C VAL A 155 20.73 -36.42 -2.79
N ALA A 156 19.73 -36.31 -3.69
CA ALA A 156 19.07 -35.04 -3.95
C ALA A 156 18.33 -34.51 -2.71
N GLU A 157 17.63 -35.39 -1.98
CA GLU A 157 16.94 -35.07 -0.73
C GLU A 157 17.92 -34.62 0.35
N GLU A 158 19.08 -35.27 0.48
CA GLU A 158 20.14 -34.85 1.40
C GLU A 158 20.64 -33.43 1.11
N ILE A 159 21.00 -33.14 -0.15
CA ILE A 159 21.50 -31.82 -0.56
C ILE A 159 20.45 -30.73 -0.33
N CYS A 160 19.19 -31.04 -0.66
CA CYS A 160 18.07 -30.14 -0.43
C CYS A 160 17.85 -29.89 1.07
N GLY A 161 17.84 -30.95 1.89
CA GLY A 161 17.69 -30.86 3.34
C GLY A 161 18.79 -30.04 4.00
N GLU A 162 20.05 -30.23 3.60
CA GLU A 162 21.20 -29.48 4.14
C GLU A 162 21.14 -27.99 3.77
N TYR A 163 20.69 -27.68 2.55
CA TYR A 163 20.44 -26.31 2.12
C TYR A 163 19.33 -25.66 2.96
N ILE A 164 18.19 -26.36 3.12
CA ILE A 164 17.04 -25.89 3.89
C ILE A 164 17.43 -25.59 5.34
N ASP A 165 18.10 -26.53 6.02
CA ASP A 165 18.52 -26.34 7.41
C ASP A 165 19.50 -25.17 7.56
N THR A 166 20.45 -25.05 6.64
CA THR A 166 21.45 -23.98 6.65
C THR A 166 20.81 -22.61 6.44
N MET A 167 20.00 -22.45 5.38
CA MET A 167 19.37 -21.17 5.05
C MET A 167 18.30 -20.76 6.07
N SER A 168 17.55 -21.72 6.61
CA SER A 168 16.56 -21.45 7.67
C SER A 168 17.21 -20.81 8.90
N LYS A 169 18.36 -21.33 9.35
CA LYS A 169 19.13 -20.77 10.47
C LYS A 169 19.71 -19.39 10.15
N ILE A 170 20.22 -19.20 8.94
CA ILE A 170 20.81 -17.94 8.50
C ILE A 170 19.78 -16.82 8.45
N TYR A 171 18.65 -17.04 7.77
CA TYR A 171 17.60 -16.03 7.69
C TYR A 171 17.03 -15.70 9.06
N TYR A 172 16.74 -16.72 9.87
CA TYR A 172 16.23 -16.50 11.23
C TYR A 172 17.21 -15.66 12.07
N SER A 173 18.50 -15.99 12.05
CA SER A 173 19.53 -15.26 12.79
C SER A 173 19.67 -13.81 12.30
N TYR A 174 19.67 -13.61 10.98
CA TYR A 174 19.73 -12.28 10.37
C TYR A 174 18.55 -11.41 10.81
N PHE A 175 17.31 -11.87 10.58
CA PHE A 175 16.13 -11.09 10.93
C PHE A 175 16.03 -10.87 12.44
N LYS A 176 16.29 -11.89 13.28
CA LYS A 176 16.32 -11.71 14.73
C LYS A 176 17.30 -10.63 15.19
N SER A 177 18.51 -10.62 14.64
CA SER A 177 19.50 -9.58 14.96
C SER A 177 19.09 -8.21 14.40
N TYR A 178 18.47 -8.20 13.22
CA TYR A 178 18.02 -6.97 12.58
C TYR A 178 16.85 -6.32 13.33
N SER A 179 15.78 -7.05 13.63
CA SER A 179 14.62 -6.59 14.42
C SER A 179 15.06 -6.01 15.76
N SER A 180 15.91 -6.74 16.48
CA SER A 180 16.38 -6.35 17.82
C SER A 180 17.25 -5.10 17.82
N ARG A 181 17.91 -4.76 16.71
CA ARG A 181 18.66 -3.50 16.57
C ARG A 181 17.76 -2.38 16.08
N LEU A 182 16.84 -2.65 15.13
CA LEU A 182 15.90 -1.66 14.62
C LEU A 182 15.01 -1.10 15.72
N ILE A 183 14.46 -1.96 16.58
CA ILE A 183 13.54 -1.51 17.64
C ILE A 183 14.19 -0.53 18.63
N LYS A 184 15.52 -0.57 18.78
CA LYS A 184 16.28 0.38 19.61
C LYS A 184 16.36 1.79 19.00
N LEU A 185 16.01 1.94 17.73
CA LEU A 185 15.94 3.23 17.03
C LEU A 185 14.53 3.83 17.08
N GLN A 186 13.57 3.13 17.68
CA GLN A 186 12.22 3.67 17.86
C GLN A 186 12.24 4.86 18.82
N PHE A 187 11.37 5.84 18.62
CA PHE A 187 11.07 6.84 19.64
C PHE A 187 10.65 6.17 20.96
N GLU A 188 11.13 6.72 22.09
CA GLU A 188 10.90 6.17 23.43
C GLU A 188 9.47 6.44 23.93
N GLU A 189 8.94 7.64 23.64
CA GLU A 189 7.56 7.99 23.95
C GLU A 189 6.61 7.32 22.95
N LYS A 190 5.70 6.49 23.47
CA LYS A 190 4.65 5.81 22.69
C LYS A 190 3.29 6.36 23.07
N ALA A 191 2.38 6.41 22.10
CA ALA A 191 0.98 6.70 22.35
C ALA A 191 0.39 5.65 23.30
N SER A 192 -0.35 6.11 24.31
CA SER A 192 -0.98 5.29 25.34
C SER A 192 -2.49 5.50 25.35
N LYS A 193 -3.18 4.74 26.22
CA LYS A 193 -4.63 4.95 26.49
C LYS A 193 -4.96 6.35 27.01
N ASP A 194 -3.96 7.08 27.53
CA ASP A 194 -4.13 8.41 28.09
C ASP A 194 -3.93 9.51 27.02
N ASP A 195 -3.63 9.13 25.77
CA ASP A 195 -3.44 10.05 24.64
C ASP A 195 -4.61 9.98 23.64
N LEU A 196 -5.78 9.45 24.06
CA LEU A 196 -6.99 9.41 23.22
C LEU A 196 -7.55 10.81 22.92
N MET A 197 -8.26 10.94 21.80
CA MET A 197 -8.67 12.23 21.24
C MET A 197 -9.43 13.12 22.22
N GLY A 198 -10.34 12.56 23.02
CA GLY A 198 -11.16 13.27 24.01
C GLY A 198 -10.54 13.48 25.40
N VAL A 199 -9.29 13.05 25.62
CA VAL A 199 -8.60 13.26 26.91
C VAL A 199 -8.16 14.73 27.03
N GLU A 200 -8.45 15.33 28.19
CA GLU A 200 -8.10 16.72 28.51
C GLU A 200 -6.61 16.99 28.33
N ASP A 201 -6.28 18.08 27.64
CA ASP A 201 -4.92 18.55 27.51
C ASP A 201 -4.46 19.18 28.84
N THR A 202 -3.94 18.35 29.74
CA THR A 202 -3.45 18.76 31.07
C THR A 202 -2.07 19.43 31.02
N ALA A 203 -1.62 19.87 29.84
CA ALA A 203 -0.35 20.56 29.60
C ALA A 203 -0.10 21.79 30.51
N GLY A 204 -1.13 22.31 31.21
CA GLY A 204 -1.03 23.44 32.13
C GLY A 204 -1.02 23.16 33.64
N LYS A 205 -1.15 21.90 34.13
CA LYS A 205 -1.36 21.65 35.58
C LYS A 205 -0.24 20.91 36.33
N SER A 206 0.85 20.49 35.68
CA SER A 206 1.95 19.78 36.36
C SER A 206 3.13 20.71 36.69
N MET A 207 3.16 21.24 37.91
CA MET A 207 4.22 22.14 38.41
C MET A 207 5.54 21.44 38.78
N PHE A 208 5.71 20.13 38.49
CA PHE A 208 6.91 19.39 38.92
C PHE A 208 7.57 18.48 37.88
N HIS A 209 7.04 18.36 36.65
CA HIS A 209 7.75 17.64 35.58
C HIS A 209 7.75 18.48 34.30
N LYS A 210 8.95 18.92 33.89
CA LYS A 210 9.22 19.35 32.50
C LYS A 210 9.05 18.11 31.61
N THR A 211 7.82 17.77 31.24
CA THR A 211 7.59 16.89 30.10
C THR A 211 7.83 17.72 28.85
N THR A 212 8.83 17.31 28.08
CA THR A 212 9.08 17.82 26.73
C THR A 212 7.83 17.59 25.87
N LEU A 213 6.96 18.61 25.80
CA LEU A 213 5.73 18.72 24.99
C LEU A 213 5.88 18.43 23.47
N LYS A 214 7.04 17.98 22.99
CA LYS A 214 7.38 18.00 21.56
C LYS A 214 6.90 16.78 20.76
N HIS A 215 6.58 15.62 21.37
CA HIS A 215 6.17 14.43 20.61
C HIS A 215 4.72 13.98 20.77
N LYS A 216 4.01 14.41 21.83
CA LYS A 216 2.56 14.14 21.97
C LYS A 216 1.71 14.75 20.84
N GLY A 217 2.20 15.81 20.20
CA GLY A 217 1.54 16.43 19.04
C GLY A 217 1.50 15.55 17.78
N THR A 218 2.24 14.43 17.75
CA THR A 218 2.36 13.59 16.53
C THR A 218 1.37 12.42 16.44
N VAL A 219 0.60 12.15 17.50
CA VAL A 219 -0.32 10.99 17.56
C VAL A 219 -1.44 11.09 16.52
N PHE A 220 -1.90 12.31 16.24
CA PHE A 220 -3.02 12.58 15.33
C PHE A 220 -2.57 13.21 14.01
N SER A 221 -1.27 13.45 13.83
CA SER A 221 -0.73 14.07 12.62
C SER A 221 0.12 13.09 11.81
N ILE A 222 -0.07 13.07 10.49
CA ILE A 222 0.74 12.24 9.59
C ILE A 222 2.09 12.89 9.23
N ASP A 223 2.09 14.16 8.81
CA ASP A 223 3.30 14.87 8.36
C ASP A 223 4.17 13.99 7.43
N THR A 224 5.50 14.00 7.59
CA THR A 224 6.45 13.17 6.81
C THR A 224 6.30 11.66 7.03
N ARG A 225 5.48 11.21 7.99
CA ARG A 225 5.28 9.76 8.27
C ARG A 225 4.61 9.05 7.09
N GLY A 226 3.79 9.77 6.32
CA GLY A 226 3.10 9.23 5.14
C GLY A 226 4.04 8.85 3.99
N GLU A 227 5.25 9.38 3.96
CA GLU A 227 6.24 9.11 2.90
C GLU A 227 6.63 7.63 2.81
N VAL A 228 6.46 6.86 3.89
CA VAL A 228 6.67 5.40 3.93
C VAL A 228 5.84 4.66 2.89
N LEU A 229 4.71 5.23 2.46
CA LEU A 229 3.80 4.66 1.46
C LEU A 229 4.11 5.11 0.02
N SER A 230 4.98 6.09 -0.18
CA SER A 230 5.27 6.73 -1.46
C SER A 230 6.77 6.75 -1.75
N SER A 231 7.44 7.90 -1.59
CA SER A 231 8.86 8.11 -1.92
C SER A 231 9.78 7.18 -1.16
N GLN A 232 9.40 6.80 0.05
CA GLN A 232 10.21 5.91 0.88
C GLN A 232 9.84 4.45 0.71
N LEU A 233 8.79 4.03 -0.02
CA LEU A 233 8.31 2.63 -0.04
C LEU A 233 9.39 1.60 -0.42
N GLU A 234 10.26 1.92 -1.37
CA GLU A 234 11.36 1.06 -1.85
C GLU A 234 12.76 1.65 -1.59
N ALA A 235 12.85 2.71 -0.77
CA ALA A 235 14.12 3.31 -0.37
C ALA A 235 15.03 2.31 0.37
N PRO A 236 16.36 2.51 0.42
CA PRO A 236 17.28 1.62 1.12
C PRO A 236 16.86 1.32 2.56
N ILE A 237 17.10 0.08 3.00
CA ILE A 237 16.78 -0.34 4.36
C ILE A 237 17.63 0.44 5.38
N ILE A 238 17.05 0.68 6.56
CA ILE A 238 17.73 1.32 7.68
C ILE A 238 18.86 0.40 8.14
N VAL A 239 20.09 0.92 8.12
CA VAL A 239 21.28 0.24 8.64
C VAL A 239 21.50 0.66 10.09
N PRO A 240 21.29 -0.22 11.10
CA PRO A 240 21.15 0.25 12.47
C PRO A 240 22.42 0.90 13.05
N HIS A 241 23.60 0.52 12.57
CA HIS A 241 24.85 1.09 13.07
C HIS A 241 25.05 2.54 12.59
N THR A 242 24.65 2.87 11.36
CA THR A 242 24.78 4.23 10.80
C THR A 242 23.70 5.15 11.34
N ALA A 243 22.50 4.61 11.58
CA ALA A 243 21.33 5.35 12.03
C ALA A 243 21.23 5.51 13.56
N SER A 244 22.27 5.17 14.34
CA SER A 244 22.23 5.13 15.81
C SER A 244 21.83 6.46 16.49
N LYS A 245 22.09 7.59 15.84
CA LYS A 245 21.73 8.94 16.31
C LYS A 245 20.33 9.39 15.88
N MET A 246 19.69 8.66 14.97
CA MET A 246 18.35 8.97 14.48
C MET A 246 17.31 8.19 15.29
N ARG A 247 16.10 8.74 15.33
CA ARG A 247 14.93 8.07 15.91
C ARG A 247 13.82 8.02 14.87
N TYR A 248 13.07 6.92 14.89
CA TYR A 248 12.06 6.62 13.88
C TYR A 248 10.73 6.28 14.55
N HIS A 249 9.64 6.64 13.87
CA HIS A 249 8.34 6.07 14.16
C HIS A 249 8.31 4.58 13.77
N TYR A 250 7.41 3.82 14.38
CA TYR A 250 7.38 2.37 14.22
C TYR A 250 7.19 1.94 12.76
N GLU A 251 6.28 2.60 12.04
CA GLU A 251 5.97 2.28 10.65
C GLU A 251 7.20 2.38 9.74
N ALA A 252 8.16 3.26 10.02
CA ALA A 252 9.40 3.35 9.24
C ALA A 252 10.33 2.15 9.51
N LEU A 253 10.39 1.69 10.77
CA LEU A 253 11.12 0.48 11.14
C LEU A 253 10.47 -0.76 10.50
N PHE A 254 9.15 -0.87 10.63
CA PHE A 254 8.34 -1.93 10.02
C PHE A 254 8.53 -1.94 8.50
N ARG A 255 8.43 -0.78 7.85
CA ARG A 255 8.66 -0.59 6.41
C ARG A 255 10.02 -1.13 5.98
N SER A 256 11.08 -0.79 6.71
CA SER A 256 12.44 -1.27 6.44
C SER A 256 12.58 -2.78 6.62
N GLU A 257 11.99 -3.32 7.68
CA GLU A 257 12.02 -4.75 8.00
C GLU A 257 11.28 -5.59 6.96
N GLN A 258 10.07 -5.17 6.59
CA GLN A 258 9.25 -5.85 5.59
C GLN A 258 9.85 -5.74 4.20
N TYR A 259 10.48 -4.60 3.84
CA TYR A 259 11.16 -4.49 2.55
C TYR A 259 12.35 -5.45 2.45
N ALA A 260 13.16 -5.54 3.52
CA ALA A 260 14.23 -6.54 3.60
C ALA A 260 13.68 -7.96 3.46
N LEU A 261 12.53 -8.25 4.07
CA LEU A 261 11.86 -9.56 3.95
C LEU A 261 11.43 -9.84 2.51
N VAL A 262 10.74 -8.91 1.85
CA VAL A 262 10.31 -9.02 0.45
C VAL A 262 11.49 -9.35 -0.46
N ASP A 263 12.59 -8.60 -0.34
CA ASP A 263 13.79 -8.79 -1.17
C ASP A 263 14.44 -10.15 -0.98
N ASN A 264 14.59 -10.59 0.28
CA ASN A 264 15.21 -11.88 0.57
C ASN A 264 14.30 -13.05 0.21
N ALA A 265 13.03 -12.98 0.58
CA ALA A 265 12.05 -14.03 0.31
C ALA A 265 11.79 -14.22 -1.19
N CYS A 266 11.68 -13.13 -1.97
CA CYS A 266 11.45 -13.25 -3.41
C CYS A 266 12.62 -13.92 -4.10
N ARG A 267 13.85 -13.52 -3.77
CA ARG A 267 15.07 -14.14 -4.32
C ARG A 267 15.18 -15.60 -3.93
N GLU A 268 14.90 -15.91 -2.66
CA GLU A 268 14.92 -17.28 -2.16
C GLU A 268 13.92 -18.16 -2.90
N TYR A 269 12.68 -17.72 -3.05
CA TYR A 269 11.66 -18.49 -3.78
C TYR A 269 12.05 -18.76 -5.24
N LEU A 270 12.58 -17.75 -5.94
CA LEU A 270 13.04 -17.89 -7.32
C LEU A 270 14.26 -18.84 -7.42
N PHE A 271 15.19 -18.75 -6.48
CA PHE A 271 16.31 -19.69 -6.39
C PHE A 271 15.82 -21.13 -6.18
N LEU A 272 14.91 -21.34 -5.21
CA LEU A 272 14.38 -22.64 -4.87
C LEU A 272 13.68 -23.30 -6.07
N THR A 273 12.83 -22.55 -6.77
CA THR A 273 12.12 -23.03 -7.96
C THR A 273 13.07 -23.36 -9.11
N GLU A 274 14.07 -22.51 -9.37
CA GLU A 274 14.98 -22.73 -10.50
C GLU A 274 16.02 -23.84 -10.25
N PHE A 275 16.65 -23.85 -9.07
CA PHE A 275 17.72 -24.77 -8.73
C PHE A 275 17.19 -26.17 -8.39
N PHE A 276 16.19 -26.26 -7.51
CA PHE A 276 15.62 -27.54 -7.09
C PHE A 276 14.54 -28.09 -8.04
N LYS A 277 14.25 -27.39 -9.15
CA LYS A 277 13.26 -27.79 -10.18
C LYS A 277 11.86 -28.04 -9.64
N VAL A 278 11.52 -27.42 -8.51
CA VAL A 278 10.20 -27.53 -7.88
C VAL A 278 9.24 -26.47 -8.41
N ARG A 279 7.95 -26.79 -8.45
CA ARG A 279 6.88 -25.89 -8.89
C ARG A 279 5.69 -25.96 -7.95
N ASN A 280 4.87 -24.91 -7.96
CA ASN A 280 3.60 -24.84 -7.24
C ASN A 280 3.75 -25.23 -5.76
N MET A 281 2.98 -26.23 -5.29
CA MET A 281 2.94 -26.63 -3.88
C MET A 281 4.30 -27.06 -3.33
N GLN A 282 5.08 -27.83 -4.11
CA GLN A 282 6.41 -28.28 -3.66
C GLN A 282 7.36 -27.11 -3.42
N ALA A 283 7.28 -26.07 -4.25
CA ALA A 283 8.07 -24.86 -4.07
C ALA A 283 7.65 -24.10 -2.81
N LEU A 284 6.35 -24.04 -2.52
CA LEU A 284 5.82 -23.45 -1.29
C LEU A 284 6.24 -24.22 -0.04
N ASP A 285 6.23 -25.56 -0.09
CA ASP A 285 6.62 -26.40 1.04
C ASP A 285 8.09 -26.20 1.40
N ILE A 286 8.99 -26.22 0.41
CA ILE A 286 10.42 -25.97 0.63
C ILE A 286 10.64 -24.53 1.12
N PHE A 287 9.97 -23.55 0.51
CA PHE A 287 10.04 -22.16 0.95
C PHE A 287 9.61 -22.00 2.41
N ASN A 288 8.53 -22.66 2.83
CA ASN A 288 8.05 -22.62 4.20
C ASN A 288 9.02 -23.30 5.18
N GLN A 289 9.73 -24.35 4.77
CA GLN A 289 10.78 -24.94 5.60
C GLN A 289 11.99 -24.00 5.77
N VAL A 290 12.35 -23.25 4.73
CA VAL A 290 13.42 -22.24 4.80
C VAL A 290 12.98 -21.02 5.62
N MET A 291 11.91 -20.34 5.19
CA MET A 291 11.50 -19.03 5.72
C MET A 291 10.54 -19.10 6.90
N GLY A 292 9.85 -20.23 7.14
CA GLY A 292 8.74 -20.30 8.10
C GLY A 292 9.10 -19.87 9.53
N LYS A 293 10.30 -20.23 10.02
CA LYS A 293 10.78 -19.77 11.35
C LYS A 293 10.96 -18.25 11.40
N THR A 294 11.47 -17.67 10.32
CA THR A 294 11.64 -16.23 10.15
C THR A 294 10.30 -15.53 10.08
N LEU A 295 9.37 -16.02 9.25
CA LEU A 295 8.02 -15.46 9.12
C LEU A 295 7.28 -15.47 10.47
N ASN A 296 7.38 -16.56 11.22
CA ASN A 296 6.79 -16.66 12.56
C ASN A 296 7.41 -15.68 13.56
N LEU A 297 8.72 -15.42 13.48
CA LEU A 297 9.37 -14.40 14.30
C LEU A 297 8.83 -13.00 13.98
N MET A 298 8.72 -12.68 12.69
CA MET A 298 8.20 -11.39 12.22
C MET A 298 6.74 -11.17 12.66
N ILE A 299 5.91 -12.21 12.54
CA ILE A 299 4.52 -12.21 13.02
C ILE A 299 4.47 -11.92 14.53
N LYS A 300 5.29 -12.60 15.35
CA LYS A 300 5.34 -12.38 16.80
C LYS A 300 5.80 -10.97 17.17
N ASN A 301 6.81 -10.44 16.47
CA ASN A 301 7.29 -9.08 16.69
C ASN A 301 6.20 -8.04 16.39
N LEU A 302 5.47 -8.22 15.30
CA LEU A 302 4.34 -7.36 14.96
C LEU A 302 3.25 -7.45 16.02
N GLN A 303 2.87 -8.66 16.42
CA GLN A 303 1.81 -8.87 17.41
C GLN A 303 2.15 -8.19 18.75
N SER A 304 3.39 -8.33 19.22
CA SER A 304 3.88 -7.64 20.41
C SER A 304 3.81 -6.11 20.32
N PHE A 305 3.96 -5.53 19.12
CA PHE A 305 3.77 -4.09 18.94
C PHE A 305 2.28 -3.73 18.92
N VAL A 306 1.48 -4.48 18.15
CA VAL A 306 0.06 -4.21 17.91
C VAL A 306 -0.74 -4.27 19.21
N ASP A 307 -0.48 -5.25 20.08
CA ASP A 307 -1.23 -5.46 21.32
C ASP A 307 -1.26 -4.23 22.25
N ASP A 308 -0.15 -3.47 22.29
CA ASP A 308 0.01 -2.26 23.12
C ASP A 308 -0.01 -0.95 22.33
N CYS A 309 -0.26 -0.98 21.01
CA CYS A 309 -0.27 0.23 20.19
C CYS A 309 -1.58 1.01 20.34
N TYR A 310 -1.48 2.32 20.59
CA TYR A 310 -2.61 3.27 20.55
C TYR A 310 -2.46 4.34 19.46
N ASP A 311 -1.43 4.23 18.61
CA ASP A 311 -1.24 5.11 17.45
C ASP A 311 -1.98 4.54 16.25
N THR A 312 -3.19 5.06 16.01
CA THR A 312 -4.06 4.61 14.92
C THR A 312 -3.45 4.88 13.54
N ILE A 313 -2.68 5.98 13.37
CA ILE A 313 -2.00 6.30 12.11
C ILE A 313 -0.90 5.29 11.84
N ALA A 314 -0.06 4.97 12.84
CA ALA A 314 1.00 3.96 12.68
C ALA A 314 0.44 2.59 12.27
N LEU A 315 -0.63 2.14 12.93
CA LEU A 315 -1.32 0.88 12.59
C LEU A 315 -1.82 0.92 11.15
N PHE A 316 -2.45 2.01 10.73
CA PHE A 316 -2.98 2.14 9.38
C PHE A 316 -1.89 2.19 8.32
N LEU A 317 -0.81 2.93 8.56
CA LEU A 317 0.38 2.95 7.70
C LEU A 317 1.00 1.55 7.57
N CYS A 318 1.13 0.80 8.66
CA CYS A 318 1.63 -0.59 8.63
C CYS A 318 0.71 -1.51 7.82
N TRP A 319 -0.62 -1.40 8.00
CA TRP A 319 -1.59 -2.16 7.22
C TRP A 319 -1.46 -1.88 5.71
N HIS A 320 -1.33 -0.61 5.34
CA HIS A 320 -1.14 -0.18 3.96
C HIS A 320 0.24 -0.56 3.37
N LEU A 321 1.28 -0.66 4.19
CA LEU A 321 2.59 -1.21 3.78
C LEU A 321 2.48 -2.69 3.43
N VAL A 322 1.74 -3.47 4.23
CA VAL A 322 1.50 -4.90 3.94
C VAL A 322 0.84 -5.09 2.57
N MET A 323 -0.21 -4.31 2.28
CA MET A 323 -0.90 -4.36 0.98
C MET A 323 0.02 -3.99 -0.18
N ARG A 324 0.83 -2.93 -0.04
CA ARG A 324 1.78 -2.52 -1.08
C ARG A 324 2.87 -3.56 -1.32
N TYR A 325 3.42 -4.16 -0.26
CA TYR A 325 4.44 -5.20 -0.40
C TYR A 325 3.90 -6.50 -0.95
N GLN A 326 2.66 -6.87 -0.65
CA GLN A 326 1.97 -7.98 -1.31
C GLN A 326 1.90 -7.75 -2.82
N LEU A 327 1.51 -6.55 -3.26
CA LEU A 327 1.50 -6.20 -4.69
C LEU A 327 2.92 -6.25 -5.29
N THR A 328 3.95 -5.82 -4.58
CA THR A 328 5.34 -5.93 -5.04
C THR A 328 5.77 -7.40 -5.20
N CYS A 329 5.39 -8.29 -4.29
CA CYS A 329 5.63 -9.73 -4.43
C CYS A 329 4.92 -10.32 -5.67
N HIS A 330 3.66 -9.95 -5.90
CA HIS A 330 2.93 -10.37 -7.09
C HIS A 330 3.55 -9.85 -8.40
N LYS A 331 4.00 -8.59 -8.42
CA LYS A 331 4.75 -8.02 -9.57
C LYS A 331 6.04 -8.80 -9.86
N ARG A 332 6.67 -9.38 -8.83
CA ARG A 332 7.85 -10.24 -8.94
C ARG A 332 7.50 -11.72 -9.21
N ALA A 333 6.23 -12.05 -9.43
CA ALA A 333 5.72 -13.41 -9.62
C ALA A 333 6.03 -14.38 -8.46
N VAL A 334 6.00 -13.88 -7.22
CA VAL A 334 6.25 -14.68 -6.01
C VAL A 334 4.99 -14.74 -5.13
N PRO A 335 4.22 -15.85 -5.17
CA PRO A 335 3.03 -16.04 -4.33
C PRO A 335 3.35 -16.56 -2.92
N ALA A 336 4.62 -16.86 -2.62
CA ALA A 336 5.01 -17.59 -1.41
C ALA A 336 4.74 -16.86 -0.08
N LEU A 337 4.52 -15.55 -0.14
CA LEU A 337 4.24 -14.72 1.02
C LEU A 337 2.76 -14.37 1.20
N ASP A 338 1.86 -14.83 0.35
CA ASP A 338 0.44 -14.41 0.38
C ASP A 338 -0.21 -14.67 1.74
N LYS A 339 -0.06 -15.90 2.27
CA LYS A 339 -0.54 -16.26 3.61
C LYS A 339 0.10 -15.42 4.72
N HIS A 340 1.36 -15.01 4.54
CA HIS A 340 2.04 -14.15 5.51
C HIS A 340 1.38 -12.77 5.55
N TRP A 341 1.16 -12.16 4.38
CA TRP A 341 0.49 -10.85 4.26
C TRP A 341 -0.92 -10.87 4.82
N GLU A 342 -1.70 -11.90 4.51
CA GLU A 342 -3.04 -12.13 5.09
C GLU A 342 -3.00 -12.24 6.62
N THR A 343 -1.98 -12.88 7.17
CA THR A 343 -1.80 -12.99 8.62
C THR A 343 -1.48 -11.63 9.24
N LEU A 344 -0.60 -10.83 8.62
CA LEU A 344 -0.27 -9.50 9.15
C LEU A 344 -1.47 -8.55 9.12
N THR A 345 -2.29 -8.58 8.06
CA THR A 345 -3.52 -7.78 8.01
C THR A 345 -4.53 -8.23 9.06
N ALA A 346 -4.70 -9.53 9.26
CA ALA A 346 -5.58 -10.09 10.29
C ALA A 346 -5.15 -9.73 11.72
N ILE A 347 -3.87 -9.43 11.96
CA ILE A 347 -3.35 -8.94 13.25
C ILE A 347 -3.58 -7.44 13.41
N ILE A 348 -3.24 -6.64 12.39
CA ILE A 348 -3.27 -5.17 12.48
C ILE A 348 -4.71 -4.64 12.49
N TRP A 349 -5.57 -5.16 11.62
CA TRP A 349 -6.89 -4.58 11.36
C TRP A 349 -7.81 -4.57 12.59
N PRO A 350 -7.98 -5.67 13.36
CA PRO A 350 -8.82 -5.66 14.55
C PRO A 350 -8.36 -4.64 15.60
N ARG A 351 -7.04 -4.49 15.77
CA ARG A 351 -6.48 -3.50 16.69
C ARG A 351 -6.71 -2.08 16.20
N PHE A 352 -6.51 -1.82 14.91
CA PHE A 352 -6.80 -0.52 14.29
C PHE A 352 -8.24 -0.10 14.58
N VAL A 353 -9.22 -0.98 14.29
CA VAL A 353 -10.64 -0.73 14.57
C VAL A 353 -10.87 -0.46 16.06
N TYR A 354 -10.30 -1.28 16.93
CA TYR A 354 -10.45 -1.13 18.39
C TYR A 354 -9.96 0.23 18.89
N VAL A 355 -8.74 0.63 18.54
CA VAL A 355 -8.17 1.92 18.99
C VAL A 355 -8.90 3.10 18.38
N PHE A 356 -9.34 2.98 17.11
CA PHE A 356 -10.16 4.00 16.47
C PHE A 356 -11.48 4.19 17.22
N GLN A 357 -12.16 3.09 17.58
CA GLN A 357 -13.38 3.13 18.38
C GLN A 357 -13.15 3.68 19.79
N LEU A 358 -11.98 3.45 20.41
CA LEU A 358 -11.63 4.08 21.67
C LEU A 358 -11.54 5.61 21.53
N ASN A 359 -10.97 6.12 20.43
CA ASN A 359 -10.96 7.56 20.15
C ASN A 359 -12.38 8.11 20.01
N ILE A 360 -13.25 7.44 19.25
CA ILE A 360 -14.67 7.83 19.10
C ILE A 360 -15.36 7.87 20.48
N LYS A 361 -15.24 6.79 21.27
CA LYS A 361 -15.82 6.70 22.60
C LYS A 361 -15.29 7.77 23.55
N SER A 362 -13.99 8.08 23.47
CA SER A 362 -13.38 9.11 24.31
C SER A 362 -14.04 10.47 24.12
N ILE A 363 -14.42 10.82 22.89
CA ILE A 363 -15.12 12.08 22.54
C ILE A 363 -16.57 12.03 23.00
N GLN A 364 -17.25 10.89 22.80
CA GLN A 364 -18.65 10.72 23.20
C GLN A 364 -18.84 10.83 24.73
N MET A 365 -17.83 10.43 25.51
CA MET A 365 -17.83 10.45 26.97
C MET A 365 -17.31 11.77 27.56
N CYS A 366 -16.86 12.73 26.74
CA CYS A 366 -16.46 14.04 27.22
C CYS A 366 -17.64 14.75 27.90
N ASP A 367 -17.39 15.31 29.08
CA ASP A 367 -18.35 16.17 29.77
C ASP A 367 -18.10 17.63 29.37
N PRO A 368 -18.99 18.26 28.59
CA PRO A 368 -18.82 19.61 28.10
C PRO A 368 -18.56 20.64 29.22
N ILE A 369 -19.09 20.41 30.42
CA ILE A 369 -19.06 21.37 31.54
C ILE A 369 -17.65 21.54 32.11
N LYS A 370 -16.78 20.54 31.92
CA LYS A 370 -15.42 20.54 32.47
C LYS A 370 -14.43 21.39 31.67
N PHE A 371 -14.81 21.83 30.48
CA PHE A 371 -13.92 22.56 29.57
C PHE A 371 -14.02 24.08 29.76
N ASN A 372 -12.94 24.78 29.38
CA ASN A 372 -12.92 26.24 29.36
C ASN A 372 -13.97 26.78 28.38
N LYS A 373 -14.66 27.85 28.79
CA LYS A 373 -15.72 28.50 28.00
C LYS A 373 -15.13 29.55 27.05
N GLU A 374 -14.30 29.10 26.13
CA GLU A 374 -13.71 29.94 25.09
C GLU A 374 -14.39 29.68 23.73
N THR A 375 -14.71 30.74 22.99
CA THR A 375 -15.38 30.64 21.68
C THR A 375 -14.43 30.29 20.53
N GLY A 376 -13.13 30.15 20.81
CA GLY A 376 -12.13 29.73 19.83
C GLY A 376 -12.24 28.24 19.47
N PRO A 377 -11.44 27.77 18.50
CA PRO A 377 -11.41 26.36 18.13
C PRO A 377 -10.97 25.47 19.30
N HIS A 378 -11.74 24.42 19.57
CA HIS A 378 -11.46 23.46 20.63
C HIS A 378 -10.31 22.53 20.23
N TYR A 379 -9.51 22.07 21.21
CA TYR A 379 -8.36 21.19 20.92
C TYR A 379 -8.78 19.85 20.27
N ILE A 380 -9.94 19.30 20.66
CA ILE A 380 -10.51 18.08 20.04
C ILE A 380 -10.76 18.30 18.55
N THR A 381 -11.25 19.48 18.17
CA THR A 381 -11.49 19.85 16.76
C THR A 381 -10.20 19.82 15.97
N ARG A 382 -9.11 20.36 16.54
CA ARG A 382 -7.80 20.31 15.90
C ARG A 382 -7.29 18.87 15.74
N ARG A 383 -7.35 18.07 16.81
CA ARG A 383 -6.96 16.64 16.77
C ARG A 383 -7.76 15.87 15.72
N TYR A 384 -9.08 16.09 15.68
CA TYR A 384 -9.96 15.50 14.67
C TYR A 384 -9.56 15.92 13.26
N ALA A 385 -9.34 17.22 13.02
CA ALA A 385 -9.01 17.73 11.70
C ALA A 385 -7.68 17.16 11.18
N GLU A 386 -6.64 17.16 12.02
CA GLU A 386 -5.34 16.60 11.67
C GLU A 386 -5.42 15.09 11.42
N PHE A 387 -6.17 14.36 12.26
CA PHE A 387 -6.36 12.92 12.14
C PHE A 387 -7.19 12.52 10.92
N SER A 388 -8.30 13.22 10.68
CA SER A 388 -9.17 12.97 9.53
C SER A 388 -8.44 13.26 8.22
N ALA A 389 -7.69 14.36 8.14
CA ALA A 389 -6.84 14.67 6.99
C ALA A 389 -5.81 13.55 6.73
N ALA A 390 -5.14 13.09 7.79
CA ALA A 390 -4.19 11.98 7.71
C ALA A 390 -4.86 10.71 7.15
N MET A 391 -5.99 10.30 7.72
CA MET A 391 -6.69 9.10 7.30
C MET A 391 -7.20 9.18 5.86
N VAL A 392 -7.81 10.30 5.46
CA VAL A 392 -8.31 10.50 4.08
C VAL A 392 -7.15 10.41 3.08
N SER A 393 -6.02 11.08 3.38
CA SER A 393 -4.83 11.04 2.50
C SER A 393 -4.27 9.63 2.29
N ILE A 394 -4.38 8.75 3.30
CA ILE A 394 -3.92 7.37 3.20
C ILE A 394 -4.95 6.51 2.42
N VAL A 395 -6.25 6.70 2.68
CA VAL A 395 -7.35 5.95 2.04
C VAL A 395 -7.41 6.20 0.54
N GLU A 396 -7.11 7.41 0.06
CA GLU A 396 -7.06 7.72 -1.39
C GLU A 396 -6.18 6.75 -2.18
N GLY A 397 -5.09 6.25 -1.58
CA GLY A 397 -4.19 5.31 -2.22
C GLY A 397 -4.72 3.87 -2.30
N PHE A 398 -5.62 3.48 -1.41
CA PHE A 398 -6.22 2.13 -1.31
C PHE A 398 -7.57 2.23 -0.59
N PRO A 399 -8.69 2.30 -1.33
CA PRO A 399 -10.02 2.43 -0.74
C PRO A 399 -10.32 1.32 0.26
N CYS A 400 -10.79 1.71 1.44
CA CYS A 400 -11.15 0.79 2.52
C CYS A 400 -12.50 1.21 3.13
N GLU A 401 -13.54 0.40 2.90
CA GLU A 401 -14.90 0.69 3.35
C GLU A 401 -14.99 0.79 4.87
N GLY A 402 -14.36 -0.14 5.60
CA GLY A 402 -14.37 -0.12 7.07
C GLY A 402 -13.70 1.12 7.67
N ALA A 403 -12.61 1.63 7.07
CA ALA A 403 -11.98 2.87 7.52
C ALA A 403 -12.87 4.10 7.21
N THR A 404 -13.55 4.09 6.07
CA THR A 404 -14.50 5.14 5.67
C THR A 404 -15.69 5.20 6.63
N GLN A 405 -16.21 4.04 7.05
CA GLN A 405 -17.28 3.97 8.05
C GLN A 405 -16.83 4.53 9.41
N LEU A 406 -15.65 4.14 9.89
CA LEU A 406 -15.10 4.66 11.15
C LEU A 406 -14.88 6.18 11.11
N LEU A 407 -14.44 6.73 9.98
CA LEU A 407 -14.32 8.18 9.79
C LEU A 407 -15.67 8.89 9.87
N ALA A 408 -16.72 8.31 9.30
CA ALA A 408 -18.08 8.85 9.40
C ALA A 408 -18.60 8.83 10.85
N GLU A 409 -18.39 7.74 11.59
CA GLU A 409 -18.75 7.64 13.01
C GLU A 409 -17.99 8.65 13.88
N LEU A 410 -16.71 8.86 13.60
CA LEU A 410 -15.90 9.88 14.30
C LEU A 410 -16.39 11.30 14.00
N ARG A 411 -16.72 11.60 12.73
CA ARG A 411 -17.31 12.88 12.34
C ARG A 411 -18.59 13.14 13.12
N GLU A 412 -19.50 12.17 13.19
CA GLU A 412 -20.76 12.29 13.94
C GLU A 412 -20.50 12.52 15.43
N ALA A 413 -19.56 11.79 16.04
CA ALA A 413 -19.19 11.99 17.44
C ALA A 413 -18.65 13.39 17.72
N VAL A 414 -17.78 13.91 16.85
CA VAL A 414 -17.23 15.27 16.96
C VAL A 414 -18.30 16.33 16.75
N GLN A 415 -19.16 16.18 15.75
CA GLN A 415 -20.27 17.12 15.52
C GLN A 415 -21.22 17.15 16.73
N CYS A 416 -21.61 15.99 17.26
CA CYS A 416 -22.40 15.90 18.48
C CYS A 416 -21.72 16.59 19.67
N PHE A 417 -20.42 16.37 19.85
CA PHE A 417 -19.65 17.04 20.90
C PHE A 417 -19.66 18.57 20.72
N LEU A 418 -19.42 19.06 19.50
CA LEU A 418 -19.44 20.50 19.21
C LEU A 418 -20.80 21.13 19.51
N PHE A 419 -21.92 20.46 19.19
CA PHE A 419 -23.25 20.94 19.52
C PHE A 419 -23.48 21.01 21.04
N LYS A 420 -23.08 19.97 21.77
CA LYS A 420 -23.18 19.95 23.24
C LYS A 420 -22.31 21.04 23.89
N MET A 421 -21.11 21.27 23.36
CA MET A 421 -20.21 22.34 23.80
C MET A 421 -20.80 23.72 23.54
N ALA A 422 -21.32 23.95 22.33
CA ALA A 422 -21.94 25.20 21.99
C ALA A 422 -23.12 25.52 22.91
N ALA A 423 -23.95 24.53 23.25
CA ALA A 423 -25.11 24.72 24.14
C ALA A 423 -24.75 25.23 25.56
N ILE A 424 -23.49 25.16 25.99
CA ILE A 424 -23.05 25.72 27.28
C ILE A 424 -23.00 27.25 27.24
N PHE A 425 -22.77 27.84 26.08
CA PHE A 425 -22.67 29.29 25.96
C PHE A 425 -24.05 29.95 26.15
N PRO A 426 -24.14 31.00 26.98
CA PRO A 426 -25.42 31.59 27.36
C PRO A 426 -26.11 32.33 26.22
N SER A 427 -25.36 32.94 25.29
CA SER A 427 -25.93 33.70 24.18
C SER A 427 -25.84 32.94 22.86
N ARG A 428 -26.90 32.99 22.04
CA ARG A 428 -26.93 32.34 20.72
C ARG A 428 -25.77 32.78 19.84
N THR A 429 -25.40 34.05 19.88
CA THR A 429 -24.22 34.60 19.20
C THR A 429 -22.94 33.84 19.57
N GLN A 430 -22.67 33.60 20.86
CA GLN A 430 -21.49 32.85 21.29
C GLN A 430 -21.52 31.38 20.85
N GLN A 431 -22.71 30.75 20.86
CA GLN A 431 -22.89 29.38 20.37
C GLN A 431 -22.50 29.28 18.88
N LEU A 432 -22.97 30.25 18.08
CA LEU A 432 -22.68 30.32 16.64
C LEU A 432 -21.22 30.64 16.35
N VAL A 433 -20.62 31.60 17.07
CA VAL A 433 -19.18 31.93 16.95
C VAL A 433 -18.32 30.70 17.23
N PHE A 434 -18.62 29.97 18.31
CA PHE A 434 -17.91 28.74 18.64
C PHE A 434 -18.03 27.70 17.52
N HIS A 435 -19.23 27.44 17.02
CA HIS A 435 -19.43 26.48 15.92
C HIS A 435 -18.68 26.88 14.65
N ILE A 436 -18.78 28.15 14.25
CA ILE A 436 -18.14 28.69 13.05
C ILE A 436 -16.61 28.55 13.15
N ASN A 437 -16.01 28.97 14.27
CA ASN A 437 -14.57 28.86 14.50
C ASN A 437 -14.07 27.41 14.41
N ASN A 438 -14.83 26.46 14.95
CA ASN A 438 -14.47 25.05 14.89
C ASN A 438 -14.62 24.46 13.49
N CYS A 439 -15.70 24.79 12.76
CA CYS A 439 -15.89 24.32 11.38
C CYS A 439 -14.85 24.90 10.42
N ASP A 440 -14.50 26.18 10.57
CA ASP A 440 -13.46 26.86 9.77
C ASP A 440 -12.10 26.18 9.96
N LEU A 441 -11.73 25.86 11.21
CA LEU A 441 -10.48 25.13 11.49
C LEU A 441 -10.45 23.76 10.79
N VAL A 442 -11.53 22.97 10.89
CA VAL A 442 -11.60 21.65 10.25
C VAL A 442 -11.44 21.78 8.74
N LEU A 443 -12.16 22.72 8.13
CA LEU A 443 -12.10 22.95 6.69
C LEU A 443 -10.73 23.43 6.24
N GLY A 444 -10.09 24.34 6.99
CA GLY A 444 -8.75 24.82 6.69
C GLY A 444 -7.73 23.67 6.62
N VAL A 445 -7.75 22.79 7.63
CA VAL A 445 -6.81 21.65 7.68
C VAL A 445 -7.13 20.58 6.62
N LEU A 446 -8.39 20.26 6.40
CA LEU A 446 -8.78 19.28 5.36
C LEU A 446 -8.42 19.79 3.97
N MET A 447 -8.80 21.02 3.63
CA MET A 447 -8.57 21.60 2.30
C MET A 447 -7.09 21.84 1.98
N GLU A 448 -6.23 22.02 2.99
CA GLU A 448 -4.78 22.13 2.78
C GLU A 448 -4.13 20.76 2.48
N ARG A 449 -4.73 19.66 2.97
CA ARG A 449 -4.10 18.34 3.01
C ARG A 449 -4.75 17.28 2.10
N THR A 450 -5.93 17.55 1.54
CA THR A 450 -6.61 16.64 0.61
C THR A 450 -6.75 17.30 -0.77
N GLN A 451 -6.59 16.52 -1.85
CA GLN A 451 -6.66 17.05 -3.22
C GLN A 451 -8.11 17.28 -3.68
N ASP A 452 -9.02 16.40 -3.26
CA ASP A 452 -10.44 16.46 -3.60
C ASP A 452 -11.31 16.81 -2.38
N PRO A 453 -12.50 17.40 -2.57
CA PRO A 453 -13.44 17.64 -1.47
C PRO A 453 -13.91 16.30 -0.91
N SER A 454 -13.42 15.95 0.28
CA SER A 454 -13.88 14.76 1.01
C SER A 454 -15.32 14.94 1.52
N LYS A 455 -16.03 13.84 1.76
CA LYS A 455 -17.38 13.88 2.37
C LYS A 455 -17.37 14.58 3.73
N GLU A 456 -16.25 14.50 4.43
CA GLU A 456 -15.97 15.20 5.68
C GLU A 456 -15.96 16.72 5.44
N ALA A 457 -15.21 17.19 4.45
CA ALA A 457 -15.13 18.61 4.11
C ALA A 457 -16.49 19.17 3.67
N GLU A 458 -17.29 18.43 2.89
CA GLU A 458 -18.62 18.87 2.48
C GLU A 458 -19.57 19.08 3.68
N SER A 459 -19.61 18.12 4.61
CA SER A 459 -20.47 18.19 5.79
C SER A 459 -20.15 19.41 6.68
N PHE A 460 -18.87 19.68 6.95
CA PHE A 460 -18.49 20.86 7.71
C PHE A 460 -18.70 22.17 6.95
N ARG A 461 -18.62 22.16 5.61
CA ARG A 461 -18.90 23.34 4.78
C ARG A 461 -20.37 23.73 4.81
N GLU A 462 -21.28 22.76 4.76
CA GLU A 462 -22.72 22.99 4.90
C GLU A 462 -23.06 23.55 6.29
N GLN A 463 -22.46 22.98 7.34
CA GLN A 463 -22.63 23.47 8.72
C GLN A 463 -22.08 24.89 8.88
N LEU A 464 -20.88 25.17 8.38
CA LEU A 464 -20.29 26.50 8.40
C LEU A 464 -21.22 27.52 7.72
N ASN A 465 -21.74 27.19 6.54
CA ASN A 465 -22.63 28.09 5.80
C ASN A 465 -23.95 28.33 6.56
N THR A 466 -24.57 27.28 7.09
CA THR A 466 -25.82 27.38 7.85
C THR A 466 -25.64 28.26 9.09
N CYS A 467 -24.61 27.99 9.90
CA CYS A 467 -24.31 28.79 11.09
C CYS A 467 -23.92 30.23 10.73
N SER A 468 -23.21 30.45 9.61
CA SER A 468 -22.84 31.79 9.15
C SER A 468 -24.05 32.65 8.79
N VAL A 469 -25.04 32.07 8.11
CA VAL A 469 -26.29 32.77 7.76
C VAL A 469 -27.04 33.14 9.03
N GLU A 470 -27.19 32.21 9.97
CA GLU A 470 -27.85 32.46 11.24
C GLU A 470 -27.12 33.51 12.08
N PHE A 471 -25.78 33.45 12.13
CA PHE A 471 -24.95 34.41 12.86
C PHE A 471 -25.10 35.83 12.31
N VAL A 472 -25.13 35.97 10.98
CA VAL A 472 -25.35 37.28 10.34
C VAL A 472 -26.70 37.88 10.76
N GLU A 473 -27.77 37.09 10.80
CA GLU A 473 -29.08 37.56 11.26
C GLU A 473 -29.04 37.96 12.73
N GLU A 474 -28.41 37.16 13.58
CA GLU A 474 -28.31 37.42 15.02
C GLU A 474 -27.49 38.68 15.34
N VAL A 475 -26.42 38.96 14.59
CA VAL A 475 -25.61 40.18 14.74
C VAL A 475 -26.33 41.42 14.20
N LEU A 476 -27.14 41.29 13.15
CA LEU A 476 -27.94 42.40 12.63
C LEU A 476 -29.13 42.74 13.53
N SER A 477 -29.69 41.77 14.25
CA SER A 477 -30.92 41.91 15.04
C SER A 477 -30.88 43.00 16.14
N PRO A 478 -29.83 43.15 16.97
CA PRO A 478 -29.77 44.22 17.97
C PRO A 478 -29.83 45.64 17.39
N HIS A 479 -29.29 45.82 16.18
CA HIS A 479 -29.20 47.12 15.53
C HIS A 479 -30.37 47.41 14.58
N PHE A 480 -30.85 46.38 13.89
CA PHE A 480 -31.80 46.50 12.77
C PHE A 480 -33.05 45.61 12.93
N GLY A 481 -33.21 44.91 14.05
CA GLY A 481 -34.28 43.94 14.28
C GLY A 481 -35.69 44.52 14.13
N GLY A 482 -35.91 45.77 14.58
CA GLY A 482 -37.19 46.45 14.40
C GLY A 482 -37.56 46.67 12.93
N ILE A 483 -36.56 46.98 12.08
CA ILE A 483 -36.75 47.10 10.62
C ILE A 483 -36.97 45.73 9.99
N ILE A 484 -36.20 44.72 10.38
CA ILE A 484 -36.33 43.36 9.87
C ILE A 484 -37.73 42.80 10.20
N GLN A 485 -38.22 43.04 11.41
CA GLN A 485 -39.56 42.62 11.82
C GLN A 485 -40.66 43.36 11.05
N LEU A 486 -40.56 44.68 10.93
CA LEU A 486 -41.50 45.47 10.12
C LEU A 486 -41.58 44.95 8.68
N LEU A 487 -40.42 44.62 8.10
CA LEU A 487 -40.31 44.09 6.75
C LEU A 487 -41.02 42.74 6.62
N LYS A 488 -40.75 41.80 7.52
CA LYS A 488 -41.41 40.48 7.56
C LYS A 488 -42.93 40.60 7.76
N GLU A 489 -43.36 41.43 8.70
CA GLU A 489 -44.79 41.70 8.96
C GLU A 489 -45.47 42.28 7.71
N SER A 490 -44.83 43.25 7.05
CA SER A 490 -45.39 43.93 5.88
C SER A 490 -45.41 43.04 4.63
N GLU A 491 -44.40 42.19 4.44
CA GLU A 491 -44.39 41.20 3.34
C GLU A 491 -45.55 40.20 3.48
N VAL A 492 -45.81 39.68 4.68
CA VAL A 492 -46.94 38.77 4.94
C VAL A 492 -48.29 39.46 4.71
N LEU A 493 -48.43 40.72 5.13
CA LEU A 493 -49.66 41.50 4.91
C LEU A 493 -49.89 41.81 3.42
N LEU A 494 -48.82 42.07 2.67
CA LEU A 494 -48.85 42.24 1.22
C LEU A 494 -49.28 40.95 0.51
N GLU A 495 -48.73 39.80 0.91
CA GLU A 495 -49.10 38.48 0.36
C GLU A 495 -50.56 38.12 0.64
N LYS A 496 -51.10 38.52 1.80
CA LYS A 496 -52.50 38.31 2.17
C LYS A 496 -53.47 39.36 1.62
N GLY A 497 -52.96 40.36 0.88
CA GLY A 497 -53.78 41.44 0.28
C GLY A 497 -54.38 42.42 1.30
N GLN A 498 -53.88 42.46 2.54
CA GLN A 498 -54.44 43.27 3.64
C GLN A 498 -53.85 44.69 3.64
N THR A 499 -54.22 45.50 2.65
CA THR A 499 -53.61 46.83 2.40
C THR A 499 -53.96 47.89 3.45
N ASP A 500 -55.08 47.74 4.16
CA ASP A 500 -55.51 48.69 5.19
C ASP A 500 -54.72 48.54 6.49
N ASP A 501 -54.23 47.34 6.81
CA ASP A 501 -53.38 47.11 7.98
C ASP A 501 -51.94 47.60 7.74
N LEU A 502 -51.47 47.64 6.48
CA LEU A 502 -50.21 48.30 6.11
C LEU A 502 -50.24 49.81 6.40
N LYS A 503 -51.37 50.47 6.13
CA LYS A 503 -51.53 51.91 6.44
C LYS A 503 -51.51 52.17 7.94
N ARG A 504 -52.04 51.25 8.75
CA ARG A 504 -51.98 51.35 10.23
C ARG A 504 -50.56 51.23 10.78
N GLN A 505 -49.64 50.60 10.05
CA GLN A 505 -48.23 50.48 10.44
C GLN A 505 -47.35 51.66 9.98
N GLU A 506 -47.89 52.65 9.25
CA GLU A 506 -47.13 53.77 8.68
C GLU A 506 -46.43 54.63 9.76
N GLY A 507 -47.08 54.87 10.90
CA GLY A 507 -46.47 55.60 12.02
C GLY A 507 -45.30 54.84 12.66
N LYS A 508 -45.42 53.51 12.81
CA LYS A 508 -44.35 52.63 13.29
C LYS A 508 -43.19 52.58 12.29
N ALA A 509 -43.50 52.54 11.00
CA ALA A 509 -42.52 52.55 9.92
C ALA A 509 -41.70 53.85 9.88
N LEU A 510 -42.35 55.01 10.00
CA LEU A 510 -41.68 56.32 10.05
C LEU A 510 -40.71 56.43 11.23
N ALA A 511 -41.13 56.01 12.43
CA ALA A 511 -40.26 56.04 13.62
C ALA A 511 -39.02 55.13 13.46
N LEU A 512 -39.19 53.94 12.88
CA LEU A 512 -38.09 53.00 12.64
C LEU A 512 -37.12 53.52 11.55
N VAL A 513 -37.63 54.16 10.50
CA VAL A 513 -36.80 54.77 9.45
C VAL A 513 -35.98 55.94 9.99
N GLN A 514 -36.56 56.77 10.86
CA GLN A 514 -35.82 57.85 11.53
C GLN A 514 -34.72 57.30 12.45
N SER A 515 -35.04 56.29 13.26
CA SER A 515 -34.05 55.62 14.12
C SER A 515 -32.90 55.01 13.32
N PHE A 516 -33.20 54.36 12.20
CA PHE A 516 -32.18 53.83 11.29
C PHE A 516 -31.31 54.93 10.70
N THR A 517 -31.91 55.99 10.17
CA THR A 517 -31.20 57.10 9.52
C THR A 517 -30.22 57.79 10.48
N ASN A 518 -30.55 57.82 11.78
CA ASN A 518 -29.69 58.40 12.81
C ASN A 518 -28.55 57.46 13.26
N ASN A 519 -28.77 56.13 13.24
CA ASN A 519 -27.88 55.18 13.92
C ASN A 519 -27.13 54.21 12.99
N TRP A 520 -27.50 54.10 11.71
CA TRP A 520 -26.96 53.08 10.80
C TRP A 520 -25.43 53.08 10.73
N LYS A 521 -24.78 54.25 10.65
CA LYS A 521 -23.31 54.34 10.53
C LYS A 521 -22.60 53.81 11.77
N ARG A 522 -23.10 54.15 12.96
CA ARG A 522 -22.55 53.66 14.23
C ARG A 522 -22.78 52.15 14.38
N ALA A 523 -23.97 51.67 14.03
CA ALA A 523 -24.29 50.25 14.04
C ALA A 523 -23.37 49.44 13.11
N LEU A 524 -23.06 49.95 11.92
CA LEU A 524 -22.12 49.30 11.00
C LEU A 524 -20.71 49.17 11.60
N GLU A 525 -20.22 50.20 12.28
CA GLU A 525 -18.91 50.17 12.93
C GLU A 525 -18.88 49.19 14.12
N GLU A 526 -19.95 49.16 14.92
CA GLU A 526 -20.09 48.24 16.05
C GLU A 526 -20.14 46.77 15.57
N ILE A 527 -20.94 46.47 14.54
CA ILE A 527 -21.00 45.15 13.90
C ILE A 527 -19.63 44.74 13.35
N TYR A 528 -18.95 45.63 12.63
CA TYR A 528 -17.62 45.35 12.09
C TYR A 528 -16.63 44.97 13.20
N ARG A 529 -16.60 45.73 14.30
CA ARG A 529 -15.70 45.49 15.42
C ARG A 529 -16.05 44.21 16.17
N GLU A 530 -17.33 43.92 16.37
CA GLU A 530 -17.81 42.71 17.03
C GLU A 530 -17.44 41.45 16.24
N VAL A 531 -17.72 41.44 14.93
CA VAL A 531 -17.41 40.30 14.06
C VAL A 531 -15.90 40.05 14.05
N LEU A 532 -15.06 41.05 13.79
CA LEU A 532 -13.60 40.83 13.76
C LEU A 532 -13.00 40.42 15.11
N ARG A 533 -13.58 40.84 16.24
CA ARG A 533 -13.13 40.39 17.57
C ARG A 533 -13.52 38.95 17.86
N SER A 534 -14.57 38.44 17.22
CA SER A 534 -15.16 37.13 17.50
C SER A 534 -14.49 35.97 16.75
N PHE A 535 -13.82 36.26 15.61
CA PHE A 535 -13.19 35.25 14.75
C PHE A 535 -11.66 35.42 14.72
N PRO A 536 -10.88 34.40 15.12
CA PRO A 536 -9.42 34.45 15.04
C PRO A 536 -8.88 34.56 13.61
N SER A 537 -9.60 33.99 12.64
CA SER A 537 -9.27 34.08 11.21
C SER A 537 -9.76 35.40 10.63
N LEU A 538 -8.83 36.28 10.23
CA LEU A 538 -9.15 37.57 9.59
C LEU A 538 -9.87 37.38 8.25
N VAL A 539 -9.57 36.30 7.53
CA VAL A 539 -10.23 35.93 6.27
C VAL A 539 -11.70 35.59 6.54
N LEU A 540 -11.97 34.71 7.51
CA LEU A 540 -13.34 34.33 7.89
C LEU A 540 -14.12 35.53 8.42
N GLY A 541 -13.52 36.32 9.32
CA GLY A 541 -14.11 37.54 9.84
C GLY A 541 -14.47 38.53 8.73
N GLY A 542 -13.58 38.73 7.76
CA GLY A 542 -13.83 39.54 6.57
C GLY A 542 -15.01 39.03 5.73
N ILE A 543 -15.08 37.74 5.46
CA ILE A 543 -16.19 37.11 4.72
C ILE A 543 -17.52 37.33 5.45
N LEU A 544 -17.55 37.14 6.78
CA LEU A 544 -18.76 37.31 7.59
C LEU A 544 -19.21 38.77 7.66
N VAL A 545 -18.28 39.72 7.78
CA VAL A 545 -18.60 41.15 7.64
C VAL A 545 -19.25 41.40 6.28
N GLN A 546 -18.65 40.94 5.19
CA GLN A 546 -19.21 41.15 3.85
C GLN A 546 -20.58 40.50 3.67
N ARG A 547 -20.81 39.30 4.23
CA ARG A 547 -22.12 38.66 4.25
C ARG A 547 -23.15 39.49 5.02
N ALA A 548 -22.80 40.00 6.20
CA ALA A 548 -23.68 40.88 6.99
C ALA A 548 -24.02 42.18 6.25
N MET A 549 -23.03 42.82 5.64
CA MET A 549 -23.24 44.04 4.85
C MET A 549 -24.13 43.77 3.63
N THR A 550 -23.92 42.66 2.95
CA THR A 550 -24.75 42.26 1.79
C THR A 550 -26.19 42.00 2.23
N GLN A 551 -26.39 41.29 3.33
CA GLN A 551 -27.72 41.01 3.88
C GLN A 551 -28.45 42.30 4.29
N LEU A 552 -27.74 43.25 4.90
CA LEU A 552 -28.29 44.56 5.22
C LEU A 552 -28.74 45.33 3.96
N VAL A 553 -27.95 45.30 2.89
CA VAL A 553 -28.33 45.93 1.61
C VAL A 553 -29.58 45.27 1.01
N GLN A 554 -29.70 43.94 1.11
CA GLN A 554 -30.92 43.23 0.69
C GLN A 554 -32.13 43.63 1.53
N TYR A 555 -31.98 43.77 2.85
CA TYR A 555 -33.04 44.30 3.71
C TYR A 555 -33.42 45.73 3.34
N TYR A 556 -32.44 46.60 3.08
CA TYR A 556 -32.69 47.97 2.65
C TYR A 556 -33.50 48.03 1.35
N HIS A 557 -33.13 47.24 0.33
CA HIS A 557 -33.84 47.26 -0.95
C HIS A 557 -35.28 46.74 -0.82
N ARG A 558 -35.50 45.69 -0.03
CA ARG A 558 -36.84 45.18 0.27
C ARG A 558 -37.66 46.22 1.05
N LEU A 559 -37.06 46.86 2.06
CA LEU A 559 -37.69 47.92 2.86
C LEU A 559 -38.12 49.09 1.97
N HIS A 560 -37.24 49.56 1.08
CA HIS A 560 -37.55 50.66 0.17
C HIS A 560 -38.77 50.36 -0.72
N LYS A 561 -38.98 49.11 -1.15
CA LYS A 561 -40.16 48.73 -1.95
C LYS A 561 -41.46 48.81 -1.15
N ILE A 562 -41.42 48.50 0.13
CA ILE A 562 -42.61 48.36 0.98
C ILE A 562 -43.00 49.68 1.66
N LEU A 563 -42.02 50.56 1.93
CA LEU A 563 -42.27 51.83 2.61
C LEU A 563 -43.19 52.77 1.81
N PRO A 564 -44.07 53.54 2.47
CA PRO A 564 -44.85 54.59 1.83
C PRO A 564 -43.97 55.78 1.39
N PRO A 565 -44.43 56.61 0.43
CA PRO A 565 -43.63 57.69 -0.16
C PRO A 565 -43.01 58.65 0.88
N ASN A 566 -43.78 59.00 1.91
CA ASN A 566 -43.36 59.92 2.98
C ASN A 566 -42.23 59.35 3.86
N ALA A 567 -42.18 58.02 4.02
CA ALA A 567 -41.11 57.36 4.75
C ALA A 567 -39.87 57.12 3.87
N ARG A 568 -40.04 56.88 2.56
CA ARG A 568 -38.91 56.73 1.62
C ARG A 568 -38.04 57.98 1.55
N THR A 569 -38.64 59.17 1.60
CA THR A 569 -37.89 60.43 1.55
C THR A 569 -37.02 60.69 2.78
N GLN A 570 -37.34 60.05 3.92
CA GLN A 570 -36.60 60.18 5.17
C GLN A 570 -35.52 59.11 5.34
N LEU A 571 -35.48 58.11 4.46
CA LEU A 571 -34.50 57.02 4.52
C LEU A 571 -33.16 57.48 3.94
N THR A 572 -32.06 57.17 4.64
CA THR A 572 -30.70 57.43 4.14
C THR A 572 -30.52 56.92 2.71
N ASN A 573 -29.93 57.74 1.83
CA ASN A 573 -29.61 57.33 0.46
C ASN A 573 -28.68 56.11 0.45
N ILE A 574 -29.04 55.08 -0.31
CA ILE A 574 -28.28 53.85 -0.47
C ILE A 574 -26.81 54.11 -0.88
N HIS A 575 -26.53 55.14 -1.67
CA HIS A 575 -25.17 55.46 -2.07
C HIS A 575 -24.26 55.77 -0.88
N HIS A 576 -24.77 56.46 0.15
CA HIS A 576 -24.00 56.73 1.37
C HIS A 576 -23.71 55.45 2.15
N ILE A 577 -24.70 54.55 2.23
CA ILE A 577 -24.54 53.24 2.89
C ILE A 577 -23.51 52.40 2.14
N MET A 578 -23.58 52.35 0.81
CA MET A 578 -22.63 51.60 -0.03
C MET A 578 -21.20 52.14 0.04
N VAL A 579 -21.03 53.47 0.12
CA VAL A 579 -19.71 54.08 0.32
C VAL A 579 -19.11 53.71 1.68
N GLU A 580 -19.93 53.66 2.73
CA GLU A 580 -19.47 53.26 4.05
C GLU A 580 -19.13 51.76 4.10
N ILE A 581 -19.99 50.89 3.54
CA ILE A 581 -19.74 49.44 3.45
C ILE A 581 -18.42 49.13 2.74
N LYS A 582 -18.07 49.90 1.70
CA LYS A 582 -16.78 49.74 0.98
C LYS A 582 -15.56 49.93 1.88
N LYS A 583 -15.65 50.71 2.97
CA LYS A 583 -14.53 50.90 3.91
C LYS A 583 -14.23 49.64 4.73
N TYR A 584 -15.23 48.79 4.92
CA TYR A 584 -15.12 47.54 5.66
C TYR A 584 -14.82 46.34 4.75
N LYS A 585 -14.55 46.58 3.47
CA LYS A 585 -14.09 45.56 2.55
C LYS A 585 -12.61 45.29 2.81
N THR A 586 -12.34 44.19 3.49
CA THR A 586 -10.99 43.69 3.70
C THR A 586 -10.43 43.16 2.39
N ASN A 587 -9.28 43.71 1.97
CA ASN A 587 -8.47 43.19 0.87
C ASN A 587 -7.48 42.20 1.48
N TYR A 588 -7.80 40.91 1.48
CA TYR A 588 -6.87 39.84 1.83
C TYR A 588 -6.61 38.98 0.61
#